data_AF-A0A9Q3Z581-F1
#
_entry.id   AF-A0A9Q3Z581-F1
#
_cell.length_a   1.000
_cell.length_b   1.000
_cell.length_c   1.000
_cell.angle_alpha   90.00
_cell.angle_beta   90.00
_cell.angle_gamma   90.00
#
_symmetry.space_group_name_H-M   'P 1'
#
loop_
_entity.id
_entity.type
_entity.pdbx_description
1 polymer ?
#
loop_
_entity_poly.entity_id
_entity_poly.type
_entity_poly.pdbx_seq_one_letter_code
_entity_poly.pdbx_strand_id
1 'polypeptide(L)'
;MPEGSVEGGMASVATRDGPDLPARPRNVFEQLSAVADAVLYEGYLLYPYRRSSAKNRVRWQFGVLFPRAWVEQDGPVVPGVSGSADSWYQQTECLLRVREPGATLRVRLRYLQLQRKQVEETGENGGRRSVESLRTDDGTVHLTFDEAVPCETDIAVPLEDLLQDERTVFAGAVADTDIEPLPSGAGRVVRRREEVRANVTLGAERLGQNLCRLRVRTTNTGPEPDSRAPREEALRGALIAAHTLIGGDGVEFVSLIDPPEELRAHAGACRNAFTFPVLGGEPCTSGVGATGHVLLSSPIILPDHPQVAPESPGDLHDAAEIDEILTLRTMLLTDEEKREARATDPRAAAILDRVDTMPPEVFARLHGAVRSLAPATPRPPLIERPTWWREGADDGLSPSTDTVLVDGVPLGGGSRVRLRPRGRGADAQDMFLAGRTAEVAAVLHDVDGSVHLAVTLDDDPAAELHSWYGRFHYFRPDELEPLQPTDSDTPRSGGR
;
A
#
# COMPACT_ATOMS: atom_id res chain seq x y z
N MET A 1 49.40 32.06 53.67
CA MET A 1 49.66 30.62 53.88
C MET A 1 48.74 29.84 52.95
N PRO A 2 49.24 28.77 52.29
CA PRO A 2 48.67 28.20 51.05
C PRO A 2 47.61 27.10 51.35
N GLU A 3 46.98 26.38 50.41
CA GLU A 3 47.18 26.10 48.96
C GLU A 3 45.84 26.25 48.18
N GLY A 4 45.73 26.20 46.84
CA GLY A 4 46.72 26.03 45.77
C GLY A 4 46.09 26.24 44.36
N SER A 5 46.93 26.48 43.35
CA SER A 5 46.55 26.73 41.93
C SER A 5 46.00 25.45 41.24
N VAL A 6 45.50 25.42 39.99
CA VAL A 6 46.16 25.79 38.72
C VAL A 6 45.12 25.97 37.59
N GLU A 7 45.31 26.98 36.74
CA GLU A 7 44.63 27.11 35.43
C GLU A 7 45.19 26.10 34.40
N GLY A 8 44.34 25.48 33.58
CA GLY A 8 44.77 24.59 32.50
C GLY A 8 43.85 24.67 31.28
N GLY A 9 44.33 25.26 30.18
CA GLY A 9 43.54 25.48 28.97
C GLY A 9 43.24 24.21 28.17
N MET A 10 42.12 24.23 27.43
CA MET A 10 41.74 23.15 26.52
C MET A 10 42.72 23.05 25.34
N ALA A 11 43.55 22.01 25.34
CA ALA A 11 44.30 21.56 24.18
C ALA A 11 43.58 20.36 23.53
N SER A 12 43.31 20.47 22.23
CA SER A 12 42.76 19.36 21.44
C SER A 12 43.78 18.21 21.35
N VAL A 13 43.42 17.04 21.89
CA VAL A 13 44.23 15.82 21.73
C VAL A 13 43.58 14.94 20.67
N ALA A 14 44.28 14.79 19.55
CA ALA A 14 43.92 13.83 18.52
C ALA A 14 44.01 12.40 19.08
N THR A 15 42.88 11.69 19.10
CA THR A 15 42.84 10.24 19.33
C THR A 15 43.19 9.51 18.04
N ARG A 16 44.10 8.53 18.16
CA ARG A 16 44.72 7.80 17.05
C ARG A 16 43.75 6.84 16.36
N ASP A 17 44.04 6.58 15.09
CA ASP A 17 43.34 5.59 14.25
C ASP A 17 43.25 4.22 14.94
N GLY A 18 42.01 3.77 15.16
CA GLY A 18 41.70 2.37 15.43
C GLY A 18 41.53 1.62 14.11
N PRO A 19 41.73 0.29 14.07
CA PRO A 19 41.58 -0.49 12.84
C PRO A 19 40.14 -0.42 12.33
N ASP A 20 39.99 -0.38 11.00
CA ASP A 20 38.71 -0.33 10.28
C ASP A 20 37.67 -1.30 10.88
N LEU A 21 36.71 -0.72 11.60
CA LEU A 21 35.41 -1.36 11.76
C LEU A 21 34.78 -1.40 10.37
N PRO A 22 34.34 -2.57 9.87
CA PRO A 22 33.74 -2.65 8.54
C PRO A 22 32.58 -1.66 8.49
N ALA A 23 32.62 -0.77 7.50
CA ALA A 23 31.58 0.23 7.29
C ALA A 23 30.21 -0.46 7.33
N ARG A 24 29.26 0.08 8.11
CA ARG A 24 27.88 -0.41 8.11
C ARG A 24 27.45 -0.60 6.66
N PRO A 25 26.99 -1.79 6.26
CA PRO A 25 26.59 -2.02 4.87
C PRO A 25 25.54 -0.98 4.52
N ARG A 26 25.71 -0.29 3.38
CA ARG A 26 24.69 0.64 2.87
C ARG A 26 23.37 -0.11 2.86
N ASN A 27 22.34 0.49 3.44
CA ASN A 27 21.04 -0.16 3.52
C ASN A 27 20.51 -0.28 2.08
N VAL A 28 20.54 -1.49 1.52
CA VAL A 28 20.10 -1.78 0.14
C VAL A 28 18.67 -1.29 -0.11
N PHE A 29 17.86 -1.22 0.95
CA PHE A 29 16.47 -0.81 0.92
C PHE A 29 16.24 0.70 1.13
N GLU A 30 17.28 1.50 1.35
CA GLU A 30 17.16 2.94 1.69
C GLU A 30 16.35 3.73 0.65
N GLN A 31 16.51 3.41 -0.63
CA GLN A 31 15.79 4.04 -1.75
C GLN A 31 14.28 3.73 -1.76
N LEU A 32 13.85 2.67 -1.06
CA LEU A 32 12.45 2.26 -0.97
C LEU A 32 11.82 2.53 0.39
N SER A 33 12.57 2.94 1.42
CA SER A 33 12.06 3.13 2.78
C SER A 33 10.79 3.99 2.82
N ALA A 34 10.75 5.10 2.08
CA ALA A 34 9.60 6.00 2.06
C ALA A 34 8.34 5.37 1.45
N VAL A 35 8.48 4.62 0.35
CA VAL A 35 7.36 3.90 -0.28
C VAL A 35 6.92 2.74 0.60
N ALA A 36 7.87 1.99 1.17
CA ALA A 36 7.60 0.88 2.07
C ALA A 36 6.93 1.33 3.37
N ASP A 37 7.27 2.53 3.89
CA ASP A 37 6.57 3.14 5.02
C ASP A 37 5.14 3.57 4.65
N ALA A 38 4.95 4.22 3.50
CA ALA A 38 3.61 4.57 3.02
C ALA A 38 2.72 3.32 2.85
N VAL A 39 3.24 2.26 2.23
CA VAL A 39 2.56 0.96 2.09
C VAL A 39 2.31 0.27 3.45
N LEU A 40 3.18 0.47 4.44
CA LEU A 40 2.99 -0.09 5.80
C LEU A 40 1.81 0.55 6.53
N TYR A 41 1.56 1.84 6.28
CA TYR A 41 0.51 2.62 6.94
C TYR A 41 -0.70 2.94 6.06
N GLU A 42 -0.73 2.46 4.81
CA GLU A 42 -1.88 2.54 3.92
C GLU A 42 -3.13 1.92 4.58
N GLY A 43 -4.17 2.73 4.80
CA GLY A 43 -5.37 2.30 5.52
C GLY A 43 -5.16 2.00 7.03
N TYR A 44 -4.05 2.42 7.64
CA TYR A 44 -3.81 2.34 9.08
C TYR A 44 -4.66 3.34 9.87
N LEU A 45 -4.71 4.59 9.42
CA LEU A 45 -5.48 5.65 10.07
C LEU A 45 -5.88 6.72 9.05
N LEU A 46 -7.16 6.74 8.70
CA LEU A 46 -7.68 7.57 7.60
C LEU A 46 -8.16 8.93 8.11
N TYR A 47 -8.02 9.98 7.29
CA TYR A 47 -8.59 11.30 7.55
C TYR A 47 -10.10 11.18 7.89
N PRO A 48 -10.59 11.77 8.99
CA PRO A 48 -10.00 12.86 9.78
C PRO A 48 -9.17 12.42 11.01
N TYR A 49 -8.51 11.25 10.97
CA TYR A 49 -7.53 10.76 11.97
C TYR A 49 -8.05 10.62 13.42
N ARG A 50 -9.37 10.66 13.59
CA ARG A 50 -10.07 10.55 14.88
C ARG A 50 -10.66 9.17 15.09
N ARG A 51 -10.66 8.71 16.34
CA ARG A 51 -11.37 7.50 16.77
C ARG A 51 -12.87 7.54 16.44
N SER A 52 -13.54 8.68 16.61
CA SER A 52 -14.98 8.84 16.38
C SER A 52 -15.42 8.61 14.93
N SER A 53 -14.52 8.83 13.96
CA SER A 53 -14.77 8.70 12.52
C SER A 53 -15.19 7.28 12.13
N ALA A 54 -16.25 7.18 11.32
CA ALA A 54 -16.68 5.90 10.74
C ALA A 54 -15.57 5.19 9.93
N LYS A 55 -14.71 5.96 9.24
CA LYS A 55 -13.58 5.40 8.46
C LYS A 55 -12.55 4.69 9.35
N ASN A 56 -12.38 5.11 10.59
CA ASN A 56 -11.42 4.53 11.53
C ASN A 56 -11.99 3.36 12.35
N ARG A 57 -13.19 2.89 12.01
CA ARG A 57 -13.79 1.65 12.54
C ARG A 57 -13.42 0.42 11.71
N VAL A 58 -13.14 0.60 10.41
CA VAL A 58 -12.71 -0.47 9.50
C VAL A 58 -11.32 -0.13 9.01
N ARG A 59 -10.30 -0.61 9.74
CA ARG A 59 -8.88 -0.35 9.48
C ARG A 59 -8.17 -1.65 9.09
N TRP A 60 -6.99 -1.51 8.50
CA TRP A 60 -6.14 -2.64 8.08
C TRP A 60 -6.83 -3.52 7.04
N GLN A 61 -6.86 -3.04 5.79
CA GLN A 61 -7.60 -3.64 4.67
C GLN A 61 -6.69 -4.37 3.65
N PHE A 62 -5.36 -4.28 3.80
CA PHE A 62 -4.40 -4.81 2.84
C PHE A 62 -3.31 -5.63 3.54
N GLY A 63 -2.88 -6.73 2.91
CA GLY A 63 -1.74 -7.53 3.38
C GLY A 63 -1.89 -8.11 4.79
N VAL A 64 -3.13 -8.40 5.22
CA VAL A 64 -3.37 -8.95 6.56
C VAL A 64 -3.27 -10.47 6.52
N LEU A 65 -2.27 -11.01 7.24
CA LEU A 65 -2.04 -12.45 7.38
C LEU A 65 -2.55 -12.91 8.74
N PHE A 66 -3.77 -13.43 8.78
CA PHE A 66 -4.43 -14.04 9.94
C PHE A 66 -3.91 -15.45 10.23
N PRO A 67 -4.12 -15.96 11.46
CA PRO A 67 -3.99 -17.39 11.75
C PRO A 67 -4.89 -18.23 10.82
N ARG A 68 -4.31 -19.28 10.23
CA ARG A 68 -4.94 -20.07 9.15
C ARG A 68 -6.34 -20.59 9.48
N ALA A 69 -6.54 -21.14 10.68
CA ALA A 69 -7.82 -21.73 11.08
C ALA A 69 -8.99 -20.73 11.13
N TRP A 70 -8.70 -19.44 11.33
CA TRP A 70 -9.71 -18.39 11.34
C TRP A 70 -10.14 -18.01 9.91
N VAL A 71 -9.17 -17.72 9.05
CA VAL A 71 -9.45 -17.22 7.70
C VAL A 71 -9.96 -18.30 6.73
N GLU A 72 -9.64 -19.58 6.97
CA GLU A 72 -10.18 -20.71 6.18
C GLU A 72 -11.52 -21.28 6.72
N GLN A 73 -12.17 -20.64 7.71
CA GLN A 73 -13.40 -21.19 8.33
C GLN A 73 -14.55 -21.40 7.33
N ASP A 74 -14.70 -20.48 6.37
CA ASP A 74 -15.81 -20.42 5.41
C ASP A 74 -15.42 -21.06 4.05
N GLY A 75 -14.19 -21.59 3.96
CA GLY A 75 -13.61 -22.17 2.76
C GLY A 75 -12.13 -21.77 2.56
N PRO A 76 -11.42 -22.40 1.61
CA PRO A 76 -10.04 -22.05 1.31
C PRO A 76 -9.94 -20.63 0.73
N VAL A 77 -8.99 -19.83 1.21
CA VAL A 77 -8.74 -18.49 0.67
C VAL A 77 -8.19 -18.58 -0.75
N VAL A 78 -8.82 -17.89 -1.69
CA VAL A 78 -8.40 -17.83 -3.10
C VAL A 78 -7.73 -16.48 -3.38
N PRO A 79 -6.56 -16.42 -4.05
CA PRO A 79 -5.95 -15.17 -4.47
C PRO A 79 -6.87 -14.38 -5.42
N GLY A 80 -7.36 -13.23 -4.93
CA GLY A 80 -8.13 -12.26 -5.72
C GLY A 80 -7.24 -11.20 -6.38
N VAL A 81 -7.76 -10.53 -7.42
CA VAL A 81 -7.06 -9.46 -8.15
C VAL A 81 -6.86 -8.19 -7.31
N SER A 82 -7.78 -7.90 -6.40
CA SER A 82 -7.87 -6.61 -5.69
C SER A 82 -6.90 -6.43 -4.51
N GLY A 83 -6.08 -7.43 -4.16
CA GLY A 83 -5.07 -7.33 -3.08
C GLY A 83 -5.60 -7.24 -1.64
N SER A 84 -6.86 -6.85 -1.47
CA SER A 84 -7.58 -6.62 -0.20
C SER A 84 -8.15 -7.87 0.47
N ALA A 85 -7.75 -9.06 0.04
CA ALA A 85 -8.22 -10.31 0.62
C ALA A 85 -7.42 -10.66 1.88
N ASP A 86 -8.12 -10.79 3.02
CA ASP A 86 -7.59 -11.40 4.24
C ASP A 86 -7.09 -12.82 3.90
N SER A 87 -5.86 -13.15 4.29
CA SER A 87 -5.21 -14.44 3.99
C SER A 87 -4.49 -14.97 5.23
N TRP A 88 -3.86 -16.15 5.13
CA TRP A 88 -2.89 -16.66 6.12
C TRP A 88 -1.46 -16.74 5.57
N TYR A 89 -1.27 -16.45 4.28
CA TYR A 89 0.03 -16.43 3.63
C TYR A 89 0.09 -15.43 2.48
N GLN A 90 1.31 -15.01 2.16
CA GLN A 90 1.68 -14.33 0.92
C GLN A 90 2.73 -15.16 0.21
N GLN A 91 2.74 -15.10 -1.12
CA GLN A 91 3.80 -15.69 -1.93
C GLN A 91 4.23 -14.74 -3.04
N THR A 92 5.52 -14.50 -3.12
CA THR A 92 6.19 -13.74 -4.17
C THR A 92 7.03 -14.69 -5.01
N GLU A 93 6.88 -14.65 -6.32
CA GLU A 93 7.82 -15.25 -7.27
C GLU A 93 8.33 -14.19 -8.24
N CYS A 94 9.66 -14.01 -8.29
CA CYS A 94 10.30 -13.02 -9.15
C CYS A 94 11.50 -13.61 -9.89
N LEU A 95 11.90 -12.95 -10.98
CA LEU A 95 13.06 -13.36 -11.78
C LEU A 95 14.31 -12.60 -11.35
N LEU A 96 15.41 -13.33 -11.24
CA LEU A 96 16.69 -12.89 -10.71
C LEU A 96 17.81 -13.20 -11.70
N ARG A 97 18.51 -12.18 -12.18
CA ARG A 97 19.78 -12.32 -12.90
C ARG A 97 20.95 -12.30 -11.91
N VAL A 98 21.81 -13.30 -12.02
CA VAL A 98 23.07 -13.39 -11.28
C VAL A 98 24.13 -12.61 -12.06
N ARG A 99 24.65 -11.54 -11.45
CA ARG A 99 25.68 -10.68 -12.05
C ARG A 99 27.08 -11.08 -11.63
N GLU A 100 27.25 -11.60 -10.41
CA GLU A 100 28.55 -11.97 -9.83
C GLU A 100 28.49 -13.36 -9.16
N PRO A 101 29.58 -14.16 -9.19
CA PRO A 101 29.71 -15.36 -8.35
C PRO A 101 29.66 -15.00 -6.85
N GLY A 102 29.07 -15.87 -6.02
CA GLY A 102 28.91 -15.60 -4.58
C GLY A 102 27.81 -14.58 -4.24
N ALA A 103 26.89 -14.32 -5.18
CA ALA A 103 25.75 -13.42 -4.99
C ALA A 103 24.97 -13.73 -3.70
N THR A 104 24.67 -12.68 -2.92
CA THR A 104 24.02 -12.77 -1.62
C THR A 104 22.66 -12.08 -1.67
N LEU A 105 21.60 -12.83 -1.36
CA LEU A 105 20.24 -12.31 -1.27
C LEU A 105 20.01 -11.71 0.13
N ARG A 106 19.35 -10.55 0.17
CA ARG A 106 18.79 -9.95 1.38
C ARG A 106 17.28 -9.82 1.23
N VAL A 107 16.55 -10.26 2.24
CA VAL A 107 15.08 -10.22 2.30
C VAL A 107 14.68 -9.57 3.62
N ARG A 108 13.85 -8.54 3.56
CA ARG A 108 13.27 -7.88 4.74
C ARG A 108 11.76 -8.00 4.69
N LEU A 109 11.19 -8.79 5.59
CA LEU A 109 9.76 -8.75 5.87
C LEU A 109 9.48 -7.54 6.77
N ARG A 110 8.45 -6.76 6.44
CA ARG A 110 7.90 -5.67 7.28
C ARG A 110 6.41 -5.87 7.45
N TYR A 111 5.91 -5.60 8.66
CA TYR A 111 4.50 -5.68 9.00
C TYR A 111 4.22 -4.86 10.27
N LEU A 112 2.94 -4.62 10.56
CA LEU A 112 2.46 -4.03 11.78
C LEU A 112 1.97 -5.13 12.75
N GLN A 113 2.37 -5.04 14.02
CA GLN A 113 1.80 -5.79 15.13
C GLN A 113 0.74 -4.93 15.84
N LEU A 114 -0.43 -5.50 16.08
CA LEU A 114 -1.53 -4.81 16.77
C LEU A 114 -1.18 -4.53 18.24
N GLN A 115 -1.50 -3.31 18.70
CA GLN A 115 -1.29 -2.86 20.07
C GLN A 115 -2.58 -2.30 20.68
N ARG A 116 -3.18 -3.02 21.62
CA ARG A 116 -4.34 -2.54 22.38
C ARG A 116 -3.90 -1.52 23.41
N LYS A 117 -4.23 -0.24 23.19
CA LYS A 117 -4.09 0.83 24.18
C LYS A 117 -5.37 0.93 25.01
N GLN A 118 -5.32 0.44 26.23
CA GLN A 118 -6.42 0.49 27.19
C GLN A 118 -6.14 1.55 28.26
N VAL A 119 -7.02 2.54 28.38
CA VAL A 119 -7.01 3.49 29.49
C VAL A 119 -7.70 2.86 30.71
N GLU A 120 -7.09 2.96 31.88
CA GLU A 120 -7.65 2.55 33.16
C GLU A 120 -7.69 3.75 34.13
N GLU A 121 -8.87 4.07 34.63
CA GLU A 121 -9.14 5.09 35.66
C GLU A 121 -8.88 4.53 37.06
N THR A 122 -8.28 5.32 37.94
CA THR A 122 -8.12 4.99 39.37
C THR A 122 -9.35 5.50 40.13
N GLY A 123 -10.20 4.58 40.61
CA GLY A 123 -11.33 4.93 41.49
C GLY A 123 -10.89 5.24 42.92
N GLU A 124 -11.78 5.86 43.70
CA GLU A 124 -11.53 6.34 45.08
C GLU A 124 -10.94 5.28 46.03
N ASN A 125 -11.28 4.00 45.81
CA ASN A 125 -10.79 2.86 46.60
C ASN A 125 -9.44 2.29 46.11
N GLY A 126 -8.74 2.96 45.18
CA GLY A 126 -7.54 2.45 44.49
C GLY A 126 -7.82 1.33 43.47
N GLY A 127 -9.08 0.97 43.25
CA GLY A 127 -9.51 0.03 42.22
C GLY A 127 -9.34 0.62 40.82
N ARG A 128 -9.00 -0.21 39.84
CA ARG A 128 -8.79 0.21 38.45
C ARG A 128 -9.98 -0.16 37.58
N ARG A 129 -10.48 0.78 36.79
CA ARG A 129 -11.61 0.58 35.87
C ARG A 129 -11.19 0.90 34.45
N SER A 130 -11.35 -0.04 33.53
CA SER A 130 -11.17 0.22 32.10
C SER A 130 -12.19 1.26 31.61
N VAL A 131 -11.72 2.30 30.92
CA VAL A 131 -12.54 3.40 30.40
C VAL A 131 -12.24 3.69 28.94
N GLU A 132 -13.23 4.24 28.22
CA GLU A 132 -13.07 4.59 26.80
C GLU A 132 -12.31 5.91 26.60
N SER A 133 -12.46 6.83 27.56
CA SER A 133 -11.76 8.11 27.62
C SER A 133 -11.53 8.49 29.08
N LEU A 134 -10.40 9.12 29.36
CA LEU A 134 -10.10 9.77 30.63
C LEU A 134 -9.48 11.14 30.34
N ARG A 135 -9.95 12.19 31.02
CA ARG A 135 -9.35 13.52 30.97
C ARG A 135 -8.62 13.80 32.27
N THR A 136 -7.36 14.16 32.19
CA THR A 136 -6.50 14.49 33.33
C THR A 136 -6.59 15.98 33.70
N ASP A 137 -6.10 16.35 34.89
CA ASP A 137 -6.22 17.71 35.45
C ASP A 137 -5.52 18.80 34.61
N ASP A 138 -4.48 18.41 33.87
CA ASP A 138 -3.76 19.24 32.90
C ASP A 138 -4.59 19.53 31.62
N GLY A 139 -5.76 18.92 31.49
CA GLY A 139 -6.67 19.04 30.37
C GLY A 139 -6.45 18.02 29.25
N THR A 140 -5.39 17.20 29.33
CA THR A 140 -5.06 16.15 28.36
C THR A 140 -6.14 15.08 28.33
N VAL A 141 -6.46 14.57 27.14
CA VAL A 141 -7.44 13.48 26.95
C VAL A 141 -6.70 12.23 26.51
N HIS A 142 -6.90 11.14 27.24
CA HIS A 142 -6.40 9.81 26.89
C HIS A 142 -7.58 8.98 26.38
N LEU A 143 -7.43 8.37 25.20
CA LEU A 143 -8.45 7.51 24.57
C LEU A 143 -8.00 6.06 24.54
N THR A 144 -8.91 5.14 24.85
CA THR A 144 -8.73 3.72 24.53
C THR A 144 -8.83 3.56 23.01
N PHE A 145 -7.87 2.88 22.40
CA PHE A 145 -7.77 2.73 20.96
C PHE A 145 -6.89 1.52 20.60
N ASP A 146 -6.93 1.09 19.34
CA ASP A 146 -5.99 0.11 18.83
C ASP A 146 -4.95 0.81 17.95
N GLU A 147 -3.73 0.86 18.48
CA GLU A 147 -2.51 1.35 17.82
C GLU A 147 -1.83 0.17 17.10
N ALA A 148 -0.78 0.41 16.32
CA ALA A 148 0.09 -0.65 15.84
C ALA A 148 1.57 -0.24 15.81
N VAL A 149 2.44 -1.24 15.93
CA VAL A 149 3.90 -1.06 16.02
C VAL A 149 4.57 -1.74 14.82
N PRO A 150 5.51 -1.09 14.14
CA PRO A 150 6.25 -1.70 13.04
C PRO A 150 7.19 -2.81 13.55
N CYS A 151 7.18 -3.94 12.86
CA CYS A 151 8.06 -5.07 13.08
C CYS A 151 8.78 -5.42 11.79
N GLU A 152 10.07 -5.74 11.89
CA GLU A 152 10.92 -6.10 10.76
C GLU A 152 11.63 -7.42 11.02
N THR A 153 11.89 -8.20 9.98
CA THR A 153 12.72 -9.41 10.06
C THR A 153 13.66 -9.44 8.85
N ASP A 154 14.96 -9.27 9.12
CA ASP A 154 16.03 -9.31 8.13
C ASP A 154 16.58 -10.73 7.97
N ILE A 155 16.70 -11.16 6.72
CA ILE A 155 17.27 -12.45 6.31
C ILE A 155 18.36 -12.18 5.27
N ALA A 156 19.55 -12.72 5.47
CA ALA A 156 20.63 -12.70 4.49
C ALA A 156 21.11 -14.13 4.22
N VAL A 157 21.21 -14.51 2.94
CA VAL A 157 21.52 -15.89 2.53
C VAL A 157 22.25 -15.90 1.19
N PRO A 158 23.32 -16.72 1.02
CA PRO A 158 23.94 -16.94 -0.29
C PRO A 158 22.92 -17.52 -1.28
N LEU A 159 22.89 -17.02 -2.52
CA LEU A 159 21.96 -17.54 -3.53
C LEU A 159 22.22 -19.02 -3.87
N GLU A 160 23.47 -19.46 -3.74
CA GLU A 160 23.87 -20.85 -3.94
C GLU A 160 23.29 -21.82 -2.92
N ASP A 161 23.08 -21.40 -1.67
CA ASP A 161 22.38 -22.18 -0.65
C ASP A 161 20.91 -22.40 -1.03
N LEU A 162 20.22 -21.34 -1.47
CA LEU A 162 18.81 -21.38 -1.88
C LEU A 162 18.56 -22.21 -3.15
N LEU A 163 19.60 -22.43 -3.96
CA LEU A 163 19.57 -23.31 -5.13
C LEU A 163 19.80 -24.79 -4.79
N GLN A 164 20.26 -25.09 -3.57
CA GLN A 164 20.42 -26.46 -3.07
C GLN A 164 19.19 -26.88 -2.25
N ASP A 165 18.84 -26.08 -1.24
CA ASP A 165 17.77 -26.37 -0.28
C ASP A 165 16.94 -25.11 0.03
N GLU A 166 15.66 -25.31 0.31
CA GLU A 166 14.81 -24.24 0.84
C GLU A 166 15.27 -23.83 2.26
N ARG A 167 15.22 -22.52 2.54
CA ARG A 167 15.55 -21.96 3.86
C ARG A 167 14.30 -21.36 4.48
N THR A 168 13.92 -21.83 5.66
CA THR A 168 12.82 -21.25 6.45
C THR A 168 13.38 -20.56 7.69
N VAL A 169 12.97 -19.31 7.89
CA VAL A 169 13.36 -18.48 9.04
C VAL A 169 12.10 -18.08 9.80
N PHE A 170 12.15 -18.15 11.13
CA PHE A 170 11.07 -17.64 11.99
C PHE A 170 11.01 -16.11 11.88
N ALA A 171 9.80 -15.60 11.66
CA ALA A 171 9.48 -14.18 11.76
C ALA A 171 8.37 -14.01 12.77
N GLY A 172 8.32 -12.87 13.46
CA GLY A 172 7.30 -12.67 14.48
C GLY A 172 7.68 -11.63 15.50
N ALA A 173 6.76 -11.40 16.44
CA ALA A 173 6.91 -10.44 17.50
C ALA A 173 6.40 -11.07 18.81
N VAL A 174 7.15 -10.86 19.89
CA VAL A 174 6.78 -11.38 21.21
C VAL A 174 5.57 -10.63 21.77
N ALA A 175 4.82 -11.29 22.64
CA ALA A 175 3.83 -10.62 23.48
C ALA A 175 4.54 -9.65 24.44
N ASP A 176 3.90 -8.50 24.72
CA ASP A 176 4.45 -7.49 25.61
C ASP A 176 3.34 -6.65 26.28
N THR A 177 3.66 -5.99 27.39
CA THR A 177 2.74 -5.09 28.11
C THR A 177 3.50 -3.91 28.70
N ASP A 178 3.32 -2.75 28.09
CA ASP A 178 3.77 -1.45 28.60
C ASP A 178 2.68 -0.81 29.49
N ILE A 179 3.10 -0.10 30.54
CA ILE A 179 2.22 0.52 31.54
C ILE A 179 2.74 1.93 31.87
N GLU A 180 2.06 2.93 31.36
CA GLU A 180 2.34 4.35 31.55
C GLU A 180 1.40 4.93 32.62
N PRO A 181 1.90 5.35 33.81
CA PRO A 181 1.07 5.99 34.83
C PRO A 181 0.68 7.41 34.41
N LEU A 182 -0.58 7.80 34.66
CA LEU A 182 -1.05 9.15 34.34
C LEU A 182 -0.78 10.17 35.47
N PRO A 183 -0.70 11.47 35.15
CA PRO A 183 -0.56 12.55 36.13
C PRO A 183 -1.60 12.49 37.27
N SER A 184 -1.23 13.06 38.42
CA SER A 184 -2.05 13.10 39.65
C SER A 184 -2.53 11.74 40.20
N GLY A 185 -2.08 10.62 39.62
CA GLY A 185 -2.61 9.29 39.94
C GLY A 185 -3.99 8.99 39.35
N ALA A 186 -4.50 9.83 38.44
CA ALA A 186 -5.83 9.73 37.84
C ALA A 186 -6.11 8.38 37.15
N GLY A 187 -5.05 7.71 36.69
CA GLY A 187 -5.16 6.42 36.01
C GLY A 187 -3.82 5.93 35.48
N ARG A 188 -3.90 5.07 34.46
CA ARG A 188 -2.77 4.60 33.67
C ARG A 188 -3.21 4.21 32.26
N VAL A 189 -2.29 4.28 31.31
CA VAL A 189 -2.44 3.68 29.98
C VAL A 189 -1.71 2.34 29.97
N VAL A 190 -2.40 1.29 29.53
CA VAL A 190 -1.85 -0.06 29.40
C VAL A 190 -1.84 -0.43 27.93
N ARG A 191 -0.65 -0.59 27.34
CA ARG A 191 -0.47 -1.01 25.95
C ARG A 191 -0.12 -2.49 25.92
N ARG A 192 -0.97 -3.33 25.33
CA ARG A 192 -0.75 -4.78 25.23
C ARG A 192 -0.57 -5.20 23.78
N ARG A 193 0.41 -6.07 23.55
CA ARG A 193 0.69 -6.74 22.28
C ARG A 193 0.64 -8.25 22.52
N GLU A 194 -0.05 -8.99 21.67
CA GLU A 194 -0.08 -10.45 21.71
C GLU A 194 1.01 -11.03 20.80
N GLU A 195 1.39 -12.29 21.00
CA GLU A 195 2.47 -12.92 20.24
C GLU A 195 2.04 -13.19 18.80
N VAL A 196 2.79 -12.67 17.84
CA VAL A 196 2.60 -12.96 16.41
C VAL A 196 3.69 -13.94 15.97
N ARG A 197 3.31 -15.07 15.38
CA ARG A 197 4.23 -16.08 14.86
C ARG A 197 4.06 -16.23 13.35
N ALA A 198 5.17 -16.25 12.64
CA ALA A 198 5.22 -16.49 11.21
C ALA A 198 6.50 -17.24 10.82
N ASN A 199 6.51 -17.73 9.59
CA ASN A 199 7.70 -18.24 8.92
C ASN A 199 7.85 -17.55 7.56
N VAL A 200 9.09 -17.22 7.20
CA VAL A 200 9.47 -16.81 5.84
C VAL A 200 10.27 -17.96 5.23
N THR A 201 9.72 -18.58 4.19
CA THR A 201 10.37 -19.64 3.42
C THR A 201 10.90 -19.09 2.10
N LEU A 202 12.20 -19.25 1.88
CA LEU A 202 12.94 -18.85 0.70
C LEU A 202 13.35 -20.10 -0.09
N GLY A 203 13.22 -20.06 -1.41
CA GLY A 203 13.77 -21.08 -2.31
C GLY A 203 14.10 -20.49 -3.68
N ALA A 204 15.08 -21.03 -4.38
CA ALA A 204 15.46 -20.59 -5.71
C ALA A 204 15.49 -21.75 -6.72
N GLU A 205 14.96 -21.50 -7.92
CA GLU A 205 14.99 -22.43 -9.05
C GLU A 205 15.91 -21.86 -10.14
N ARG A 206 16.84 -22.67 -10.65
CA ARG A 206 17.73 -22.26 -11.75
C ARG A 206 17.04 -22.44 -13.11
N LEU A 207 16.77 -21.33 -13.79
CA LEU A 207 16.13 -21.30 -15.12
C LEU A 207 17.14 -21.19 -16.27
N GLY A 208 18.38 -20.76 -16.00
CA GLY A 208 19.43 -20.66 -17.00
C GLY A 208 20.83 -20.50 -16.39
N GLN A 209 21.83 -20.16 -17.21
CA GLN A 209 23.21 -19.96 -16.75
C GLN A 209 23.30 -18.87 -15.67
N ASN A 210 22.69 -17.71 -15.92
CA ASN A 210 22.68 -16.56 -15.03
C ASN A 210 21.26 -16.14 -14.61
N LEU A 211 20.25 -17.00 -14.77
CA LEU A 211 18.85 -16.71 -14.47
C LEU A 211 18.29 -17.70 -13.45
N CYS A 212 17.68 -17.17 -12.39
CA CYS A 212 16.95 -17.93 -11.38
C CYS A 212 15.54 -17.36 -11.21
N ARG A 213 14.59 -18.19 -10.78
CA ARG A 213 13.34 -17.73 -10.14
C ARG A 213 13.53 -17.82 -8.64
N LEU A 214 13.32 -16.71 -7.93
CA LEU A 214 13.25 -16.67 -6.49
C LEU A 214 11.79 -16.84 -6.06
N ARG A 215 11.53 -17.65 -5.04
CA ARG A 215 10.25 -17.74 -4.34
C ARG A 215 10.45 -17.31 -2.88
N VAL A 216 9.63 -16.37 -2.43
CA VAL A 216 9.52 -15.94 -1.03
C VAL A 216 8.10 -16.19 -0.57
N ARG A 217 7.92 -16.92 0.54
CA ARG A 217 6.60 -17.20 1.10
C ARG A 217 6.56 -16.82 2.58
N THR A 218 5.75 -15.82 2.92
CA THR A 218 5.46 -15.45 4.31
C THR A 218 4.18 -16.16 4.74
N THR A 219 4.20 -16.84 5.88
CA THR A 219 3.08 -17.65 6.37
C THR A 219 2.86 -17.35 7.85
N ASN A 220 1.62 -17.00 8.25
CA ASN A 220 1.26 -16.92 9.67
C ASN A 220 1.20 -18.34 10.26
N THR A 221 1.91 -18.55 11.36
CA THR A 221 2.00 -19.81 12.11
C THR A 221 1.61 -19.62 13.58
N GLY A 222 0.79 -18.61 13.86
CA GLY A 222 0.19 -18.34 15.15
C GLY A 222 -0.69 -19.49 15.63
N PRO A 223 -0.92 -19.59 16.95
CA PRO A 223 -1.87 -20.55 17.49
C PRO A 223 -3.27 -20.29 16.90
N GLU A 224 -4.07 -21.35 16.79
CA GLU A 224 -5.45 -21.26 16.32
C GLU A 224 -6.27 -20.44 17.33
N PRO A 225 -6.82 -19.26 16.98
CA PRO A 225 -7.78 -18.56 17.82
C PRO A 225 -9.10 -19.34 17.83
N ASP A 226 -10.07 -18.93 18.66
CA ASP A 226 -11.44 -19.41 18.46
C ASP A 226 -11.89 -19.04 17.05
N SER A 227 -12.27 -20.04 16.26
CA SER A 227 -12.86 -19.86 14.92
C SER A 227 -13.94 -18.79 14.89
N ARG A 228 -14.74 -18.64 15.96
CA ARG A 228 -15.82 -17.65 16.05
C ARG A 228 -15.41 -16.29 16.60
N ALA A 229 -14.12 -16.07 16.85
CA ALA A 229 -13.62 -14.78 17.29
C ALA A 229 -13.93 -13.69 16.25
N PRO A 230 -14.35 -12.48 16.66
CA PRO A 230 -14.50 -11.37 15.74
C PRO A 230 -13.15 -10.99 15.11
N ARG A 231 -13.16 -10.38 13.91
CA ARG A 231 -11.94 -9.97 13.20
C ARG A 231 -10.99 -9.14 14.07
N GLU A 232 -11.53 -8.27 14.92
CA GLU A 232 -10.78 -7.44 15.90
C GLU A 232 -9.94 -8.25 16.91
N GLU A 233 -10.36 -9.47 17.25
CA GLU A 233 -9.63 -10.37 18.13
C GLU A 233 -8.62 -11.20 17.33
N ALA A 234 -9.01 -11.73 16.16
CA ALA A 234 -8.10 -12.47 15.28
C ALA A 234 -6.92 -11.61 14.76
N LEU A 235 -7.12 -10.29 14.62
CA LEU A 235 -6.08 -9.32 14.25
C LEU A 235 -4.91 -9.24 15.24
N ARG A 236 -5.09 -9.67 16.50
CA ARG A 236 -4.03 -9.61 17.52
C ARG A 236 -2.90 -10.60 17.27
N GLY A 237 -3.22 -11.73 16.63
CA GLY A 237 -2.26 -12.74 16.16
C GLY A 237 -1.90 -12.60 14.69
N ALA A 238 -2.30 -11.52 14.02
CA ALA A 238 -2.09 -11.30 12.59
C ALA A 238 -0.85 -10.44 12.28
N LEU A 239 -0.30 -10.61 11.08
CA LEU A 239 0.65 -9.66 10.50
C LEU A 239 -0.16 -8.67 9.67
N ILE A 240 -0.14 -7.39 10.01
CA ILE A 240 -0.92 -6.36 9.31
C ILE A 240 -0.04 -5.64 8.29
N ALA A 241 -0.58 -5.29 7.11
CA ALA A 241 0.16 -4.59 6.03
C ALA A 241 1.50 -5.28 5.66
N ALA A 242 1.49 -6.62 5.68
CA ALA A 242 2.67 -7.43 5.41
C ALA A 242 3.16 -7.21 3.97
N HIS A 243 4.43 -6.83 3.87
CA HIS A 243 5.13 -6.61 2.60
C HIS A 243 6.59 -7.00 2.75
N THR A 244 7.23 -7.33 1.62
CA THR A 244 8.60 -7.86 1.64
C THR A 244 9.49 -7.08 0.68
N LEU A 245 10.62 -6.58 1.17
CA LEU A 245 11.67 -5.99 0.34
C LEU A 245 12.72 -7.06 0.03
N ILE A 246 13.14 -7.13 -1.23
CA ILE A 246 14.07 -8.13 -1.74
C ILE A 246 15.19 -7.37 -2.47
N GLY A 247 16.45 -7.68 -2.14
CA GLY A 247 17.63 -7.02 -2.68
C GLY A 247 18.85 -7.92 -2.53
N GLY A 248 20.06 -7.43 -2.82
CA GLY A 248 21.27 -8.21 -2.60
C GLY A 248 22.50 -7.66 -3.29
N ASP A 249 23.63 -8.34 -3.07
CA ASP A 249 24.89 -8.08 -3.78
C ASP A 249 25.05 -9.10 -4.90
N GLY A 250 25.55 -8.67 -6.06
CA GLY A 250 25.73 -9.54 -7.23
C GLY A 250 24.43 -9.98 -7.92
N VAL A 251 23.29 -9.34 -7.62
CA VAL A 251 21.96 -9.67 -8.17
C VAL A 251 21.29 -8.49 -8.87
N GLU A 252 20.40 -8.82 -9.81
CA GLU A 252 19.52 -7.87 -10.50
C GLU A 252 18.15 -8.53 -10.70
N PHE A 253 17.09 -7.83 -10.33
CA PHE A 253 15.71 -8.27 -10.51
C PHE A 253 15.18 -7.82 -11.86
N VAL A 254 14.26 -8.60 -12.42
CA VAL A 254 13.58 -8.29 -13.69
C VAL A 254 12.14 -7.91 -13.39
N SER A 255 11.64 -6.89 -14.09
CA SER A 255 10.24 -6.50 -14.05
C SER A 255 9.32 -7.68 -14.38
N LEU A 256 8.22 -7.82 -13.65
CA LEU A 256 7.10 -8.68 -14.06
C LEU A 256 6.01 -7.90 -14.80
N ILE A 257 6.10 -6.56 -14.81
CA ILE A 257 5.17 -5.62 -15.46
C ILE A 257 5.54 -5.43 -16.94
N ASP A 258 6.76 -4.95 -17.24
CA ASP A 258 7.33 -4.83 -18.60
C ASP A 258 8.61 -5.70 -18.69
N PRO A 259 8.50 -7.05 -18.63
CA PRO A 259 9.65 -7.95 -18.73
C PRO A 259 10.30 -7.85 -20.12
N PRO A 260 11.64 -7.97 -20.22
CA PRO A 260 12.32 -8.12 -21.51
C PRO A 260 11.72 -9.27 -22.31
N GLU A 261 11.64 -9.12 -23.63
CA GLU A 261 10.96 -10.08 -24.53
C GLU A 261 11.41 -11.53 -24.33
N GLU A 262 12.73 -11.74 -24.17
CA GLU A 262 13.35 -13.05 -23.92
C GLU A 262 12.92 -13.70 -22.60
N LEU A 263 12.44 -12.92 -21.62
CA LEU A 263 12.03 -13.37 -20.29
C LEU A 263 10.51 -13.38 -20.07
N ARG A 264 9.72 -12.86 -21.02
CA ARG A 264 8.25 -12.72 -20.91
C ARG A 264 7.55 -14.04 -20.55
N ALA A 265 8.00 -15.17 -21.12
CA ALA A 265 7.47 -16.49 -20.80
C ALA A 265 7.82 -16.98 -19.38
N HIS A 266 9.01 -16.62 -18.87
CA HIS A 266 9.41 -16.96 -17.50
C HIS A 266 8.68 -16.10 -16.47
N ALA A 267 8.44 -14.81 -16.79
CA ALA A 267 7.74 -13.85 -15.95
C ALA A 267 6.25 -14.21 -15.83
N GLY A 268 5.58 -14.49 -16.95
CA GLY A 268 4.19 -14.95 -16.97
C GLY A 268 3.96 -16.33 -16.33
N ALA A 269 5.03 -17.06 -16.01
CA ALA A 269 4.97 -18.33 -15.27
C ALA A 269 5.23 -18.18 -13.76
N CYS A 270 5.59 -16.98 -13.27
CA CYS A 270 5.71 -16.70 -11.84
C CYS A 270 4.34 -16.62 -11.16
N ARG A 271 4.22 -17.21 -9.97
CA ARG A 271 2.97 -17.28 -9.19
C ARG A 271 3.06 -16.41 -7.93
N ASN A 272 2.48 -15.23 -8.04
CA ASN A 272 2.27 -14.31 -6.92
C ASN A 272 0.89 -14.53 -6.28
N ALA A 273 0.80 -14.45 -4.96
CA ALA A 273 -0.45 -14.61 -4.20
C ALA A 273 -0.53 -13.59 -3.06
N PHE A 274 -1.61 -12.80 -3.04
CA PHE A 274 -1.88 -11.73 -2.07
C PHE A 274 -0.78 -10.64 -1.99
N THR A 275 0.00 -10.51 -3.07
CA THR A 275 1.08 -9.54 -3.19
C THR A 275 1.45 -9.31 -4.66
N PHE A 276 2.02 -8.14 -4.93
CA PHE A 276 2.40 -7.62 -6.24
C PHE A 276 3.87 -7.17 -6.17
N PRO A 277 4.81 -7.95 -6.74
CA PRO A 277 6.22 -7.56 -6.79
C PRO A 277 6.45 -6.49 -7.86
N VAL A 278 7.01 -5.36 -7.43
CA VAL A 278 7.43 -4.25 -8.29
C VAL A 278 8.91 -3.96 -8.11
N LEU A 279 9.59 -3.56 -9.17
CA LEU A 279 10.95 -3.02 -9.10
C LEU A 279 10.96 -1.71 -8.29
N GLY A 280 12.07 -1.43 -7.64
CA GLY A 280 12.23 -0.23 -6.83
C GLY A 280 13.62 0.39 -6.91
N GLY A 281 13.74 1.56 -6.30
CA GLY A 281 14.90 2.45 -6.50
C GLY A 281 14.83 3.19 -7.83
N GLU A 282 15.90 3.88 -8.22
CA GLU A 282 15.97 4.56 -9.52
C GLU A 282 16.06 3.55 -10.68
N PRO A 283 15.40 3.79 -11.83
CA PRO A 283 15.54 2.96 -13.03
C PRO A 283 16.98 2.87 -13.52
N CYS A 284 17.43 1.67 -13.90
CA CYS A 284 18.77 1.49 -14.47
C CYS A 284 18.96 2.30 -15.77
N THR A 285 20.01 3.10 -15.85
CA THR A 285 20.27 4.03 -16.98
C THR A 285 20.63 3.37 -18.31
N SER A 286 20.85 2.05 -18.33
CA SER A 286 21.33 1.26 -19.46
C SER A 286 20.24 0.50 -20.23
N GLY A 287 18.97 0.58 -19.80
CA GLY A 287 17.83 -0.07 -20.45
C GLY A 287 16.50 0.52 -20.02
N VAL A 288 15.47 0.38 -20.86
CA VAL A 288 14.12 0.91 -20.56
C VAL A 288 13.48 0.09 -19.43
N GLY A 289 13.58 0.57 -18.17
CA GLY A 289 12.74 0.21 -17.01
C GLY A 289 12.66 -1.26 -16.56
N ALA A 290 13.20 -2.21 -17.31
CA ALA A 290 12.85 -3.62 -17.19
C ALA A 290 13.67 -4.40 -16.13
N THR A 291 14.61 -3.74 -15.45
CA THR A 291 15.48 -4.35 -14.42
C THR A 291 15.84 -3.35 -13.33
N GLY A 292 16.07 -3.85 -12.11
CA GLY A 292 16.49 -3.05 -10.95
C GLY A 292 17.26 -3.87 -9.91
N HIS A 293 17.82 -3.21 -8.89
CA HIS A 293 18.61 -3.87 -7.83
C HIS A 293 17.80 -4.23 -6.59
N VAL A 294 16.56 -3.73 -6.50
CA VAL A 294 15.66 -3.91 -5.35
C VAL A 294 14.25 -4.13 -5.87
N LEU A 295 13.46 -4.92 -5.15
CA LEU A 295 12.08 -5.27 -5.47
C LEU A 295 11.24 -5.18 -4.19
N LEU A 296 10.07 -4.55 -4.28
CA LEU A 296 9.06 -4.46 -3.23
C LEU A 296 7.89 -5.39 -3.58
N SER A 297 7.66 -6.41 -2.76
CA SER A 297 6.45 -7.21 -2.82
C SER A 297 5.37 -6.54 -1.97
N SER A 298 4.54 -5.74 -2.62
CA SER A 298 3.51 -4.91 -1.99
C SER A 298 2.18 -5.67 -1.85
N PRO A 299 1.36 -5.47 -0.80
CA PRO A 299 -0.01 -5.99 -0.72
C PRO A 299 -1.01 -5.21 -1.59
N ILE A 300 -0.64 -4.00 -2.01
CA ILE A 300 -1.40 -3.17 -2.96
C ILE A 300 -0.71 -3.13 -4.32
N ILE A 301 -1.46 -2.93 -5.39
CA ILE A 301 -0.91 -2.80 -6.74
C ILE A 301 -0.17 -1.45 -6.85
N LEU A 302 1.04 -1.48 -7.38
CA LEU A 302 1.89 -0.32 -7.63
C LEU A 302 2.52 -0.45 -9.03
N PRO A 303 2.95 0.66 -9.66
CA PRO A 303 3.83 0.59 -10.82
C PRO A 303 5.26 0.18 -10.42
N ASP A 304 6.07 -0.25 -11.38
CA ASP A 304 7.53 -0.35 -11.21
C ASP A 304 8.14 1.04 -10.93
N HIS A 305 9.18 1.05 -10.11
CA HIS A 305 9.85 2.25 -9.61
C HIS A 305 8.87 3.25 -8.96
N PRO A 306 8.04 2.80 -7.98
CA PRO A 306 7.09 3.68 -7.30
C PRO A 306 7.84 4.79 -6.56
N GLN A 307 7.27 6.00 -6.55
CA GLN A 307 7.84 7.16 -5.88
C GLN A 307 6.76 7.85 -5.04
N VAL A 308 7.12 8.21 -3.80
CA VAL A 308 6.35 9.20 -3.04
C VAL A 308 6.55 10.57 -3.70
N ALA A 309 5.48 11.36 -3.83
CA ALA A 309 5.55 12.67 -4.46
C ALA A 309 6.62 13.57 -3.77
N PRO A 310 7.59 14.15 -4.50
CA PRO A 310 8.61 15.07 -3.93
C PRO A 310 8.04 16.34 -3.26
N GLU A 311 6.80 16.67 -3.59
CA GLU A 311 5.99 17.73 -3.01
C GLU A 311 5.40 17.33 -1.64
N SER A 312 5.23 16.03 -1.37
CA SER A 312 4.69 15.53 -0.10
C SER A 312 5.56 16.00 1.07
N PRO A 313 4.99 16.64 2.11
CA PRO A 313 5.74 17.13 3.26
C PRO A 313 6.07 16.01 4.26
N GLY A 314 5.70 14.76 3.93
CA GLY A 314 5.95 13.54 4.68
C GLY A 314 4.68 12.71 4.85
N ASP A 315 4.86 11.42 5.14
CA ASP A 315 3.83 10.38 5.27
C ASP A 315 2.52 10.87 5.95
N LEU A 316 1.43 10.90 5.16
CA LEU A 316 0.05 11.19 5.57
C LEU A 316 -0.83 9.91 5.65
N HIS A 317 -0.25 8.72 5.42
CA HIS A 317 -0.93 7.42 5.40
C HIS A 317 -1.97 7.25 4.27
N ASP A 318 -1.78 8.02 3.20
CA ASP A 318 -2.46 7.94 1.90
C ASP A 318 -1.37 8.26 0.85
N ALA A 319 -0.96 7.28 0.06
CA ALA A 319 0.24 7.40 -0.79
C ALA A 319 0.02 8.10 -2.14
N ALA A 320 -1.24 8.44 -2.49
CA ALA A 320 -1.63 8.85 -3.83
C ALA A 320 -2.26 10.27 -3.86
N GLU A 321 -1.51 11.23 -4.41
CA GLU A 321 -1.97 12.45 -5.12
C GLU A 321 -2.94 13.43 -4.39
N ILE A 322 -3.33 13.18 -3.13
CA ILE A 322 -4.41 13.89 -2.43
C ILE A 322 -3.88 14.73 -1.22
N ASP A 323 -2.55 14.85 -1.07
CA ASP A 323 -1.86 15.56 0.03
C ASP A 323 -2.32 17.01 0.26
N GLU A 324 -2.53 17.80 -0.79
CA GLU A 324 -2.96 19.20 -0.66
C GLU A 324 -4.36 19.29 -0.04
N ILE A 325 -5.32 18.53 -0.57
CA ILE A 325 -6.70 18.57 -0.09
C ILE A 325 -6.84 17.88 1.28
N LEU A 326 -6.02 16.87 1.61
CA LEU A 326 -5.93 16.35 2.98
C LEU A 326 -5.34 17.38 3.95
N THR A 327 -4.30 18.12 3.55
CA THR A 327 -3.70 19.20 4.34
C THR A 327 -4.73 20.30 4.61
N LEU A 328 -5.39 20.82 3.56
CA LEU A 328 -6.47 21.81 3.66
C LEU A 328 -7.62 21.32 4.56
N ARG A 329 -8.10 20.09 4.36
CA ARG A 329 -9.16 19.50 5.19
C ARG A 329 -8.73 19.24 6.63
N THR A 330 -7.44 19.10 6.91
CA THR A 330 -6.88 18.97 8.26
C THR A 330 -6.78 20.34 8.94
N MET A 331 -6.42 21.39 8.21
CA MET A 331 -6.46 22.77 8.70
C MET A 331 -7.89 23.19 9.11
N LEU A 332 -8.91 22.73 8.39
CA LEU A 332 -10.33 23.01 8.65
C LEU A 332 -10.96 22.22 9.81
N LEU A 333 -10.24 21.27 10.44
CA LEU A 333 -10.72 20.61 11.66
C LEU A 333 -10.83 21.61 12.82
N THR A 334 -11.91 21.52 13.60
CA THR A 334 -12.06 22.37 14.79
C THR A 334 -11.08 21.98 15.91
N ASP A 335 -10.86 22.86 16.89
CA ASP A 335 -9.92 22.59 18.00
C ASP A 335 -10.29 21.34 18.82
N GLU A 336 -11.58 21.01 18.93
CA GLU A 336 -12.04 19.75 19.55
C GLU A 336 -11.60 18.54 18.73
N GLU A 337 -11.80 18.60 17.41
CA GLU A 337 -11.47 17.51 16.51
C GLU A 337 -9.96 17.31 16.39
N LYS A 338 -9.19 18.40 16.39
CA LYS A 338 -7.71 18.37 16.43
C LYS A 338 -7.19 17.77 17.74
N ARG A 339 -7.85 18.05 18.88
CA ARG A 339 -7.53 17.42 20.18
C ARG A 339 -7.88 15.93 20.19
N GLU A 340 -9.04 15.53 19.68
CA GLU A 340 -9.42 14.11 19.58
C GLU A 340 -8.44 13.33 18.69
N ALA A 341 -8.02 13.90 17.55
CA ALA A 341 -7.03 13.28 16.66
C ALA A 341 -5.68 13.08 17.38
N ARG A 342 -5.14 14.13 18.03
CA ARG A 342 -3.90 14.04 18.83
C ARG A 342 -4.00 13.00 19.96
N ALA A 343 -5.16 12.86 20.60
CA ALA A 343 -5.41 11.88 21.66
C ALA A 343 -5.57 10.42 21.14
N THR A 344 -5.96 10.26 19.87
CA THR A 344 -6.23 8.96 19.24
C THR A 344 -4.93 8.17 19.08
N ASP A 345 -3.96 8.71 18.34
CA ASP A 345 -2.72 8.02 17.93
C ASP A 345 -1.53 9.00 17.83
N PRO A 346 -0.31 8.62 18.26
CA PRO A 346 0.89 9.47 18.14
C PRO A 346 1.23 9.91 16.70
N ARG A 347 0.90 9.10 15.68
CA ARG A 347 1.10 9.44 14.27
C ARG A 347 0.10 10.48 13.80
N ALA A 348 -1.16 10.40 14.26
CA ALA A 348 -2.15 11.47 14.02
C ALA A 348 -1.67 12.80 14.62
N ALA A 349 -1.11 12.76 15.84
CA ALA A 349 -0.54 13.95 16.45
C ALA A 349 0.60 14.54 15.59
N ALA A 350 1.54 13.71 15.14
CA ALA A 350 2.64 14.15 14.27
C ALA A 350 2.16 14.73 12.92
N ILE A 351 1.11 14.16 12.31
CA ILE A 351 0.47 14.68 11.09
C ILE A 351 -0.12 16.08 11.36
N LEU A 352 -0.94 16.21 12.42
CA LEU A 352 -1.57 17.48 12.77
C LEU A 352 -0.56 18.56 13.16
N ASP A 353 0.47 18.21 13.93
CA ASP A 353 1.53 19.14 14.32
C ASP A 353 2.33 19.63 13.09
N ARG A 354 2.58 18.75 12.11
CA ARG A 354 3.22 19.13 10.84
C ARG A 354 2.35 20.06 10.00
N VAL A 355 1.04 19.82 9.95
CA VAL A 355 0.08 20.69 9.23
C VAL A 355 -0.06 22.06 9.92
N ASP A 356 -0.23 22.08 11.25
CA ASP A 356 -0.40 23.32 12.03
C ASP A 356 0.88 24.18 12.08
N THR A 357 2.07 23.60 11.81
CA THR A 357 3.37 24.33 11.75
C THR A 357 3.92 24.52 10.34
N MET A 358 3.16 24.18 9.29
CA MET A 358 3.62 24.21 7.91
C MET A 358 3.91 25.65 7.41
N PRO A 359 5.15 25.93 6.93
CA PRO A 359 5.46 27.23 6.32
C PRO A 359 4.67 27.46 5.01
N PRO A 360 4.23 28.70 4.71
CA PRO A 360 3.50 29.00 3.47
C PRO A 360 4.25 28.60 2.19
N GLU A 361 5.58 28.60 2.21
CA GLU A 361 6.43 28.20 1.07
C GLU A 361 6.43 26.69 0.84
N VAL A 362 6.20 25.90 1.90
CA VAL A 362 6.00 24.44 1.79
C VAL A 362 4.58 24.17 1.30
N PHE A 363 3.58 24.87 1.86
CA PHE A 363 2.20 24.76 1.40
C PHE A 363 2.05 25.11 -0.10
N ALA A 364 2.69 26.18 -0.56
CA ALA A 364 2.67 26.58 -1.96
C ALA A 364 3.30 25.56 -2.93
N ARG A 365 4.11 24.61 -2.42
CA ARG A 365 4.65 23.48 -3.20
C ARG A 365 3.71 22.27 -3.27
N LEU A 366 2.66 22.21 -2.44
CA LEU A 366 1.64 21.16 -2.49
C LEU A 366 0.70 21.33 -3.68
N HIS A 367 0.56 22.56 -4.18
CA HIS A 367 -0.07 22.85 -5.47
C HIS A 367 0.72 22.15 -6.57
N GLY A 368 0.26 20.94 -6.94
CA GLY A 368 1.01 20.02 -7.78
C GLY A 368 1.51 20.67 -9.06
N ALA A 369 2.83 20.59 -9.30
CA ALA A 369 3.37 20.92 -10.60
C ALA A 369 2.74 19.98 -11.65
N VAL A 370 2.17 20.54 -12.72
CA VAL A 370 1.54 19.75 -13.80
C VAL A 370 2.62 18.91 -14.50
N ARG A 371 2.76 17.65 -14.09
CA ARG A 371 3.83 16.73 -14.52
C ARG A 371 3.54 16.01 -15.84
N SER A 372 2.34 16.18 -16.39
CA SER A 372 1.83 15.45 -17.57
C SER A 372 1.24 16.38 -18.64
N LEU A 373 1.98 17.45 -18.99
CA LEU A 373 1.79 18.10 -20.30
C LEU A 373 2.25 17.15 -21.41
N ALA A 374 1.35 16.28 -21.87
CA ALA A 374 1.55 15.52 -23.10
C ALA A 374 1.83 16.51 -24.25
N PRO A 375 2.83 16.27 -25.12
CA PRO A 375 3.09 17.13 -26.26
C PRO A 375 1.85 17.12 -27.16
N ALA A 376 1.20 18.28 -27.28
CA ALA A 376 -0.02 18.44 -28.06
C ALA A 376 0.25 18.06 -29.52
N THR A 377 -0.21 16.88 -29.92
CA THR A 377 -0.31 16.54 -31.34
C THR A 377 -1.26 17.56 -31.99
N PRO A 378 -0.90 18.19 -33.12
CA PRO A 378 -1.74 19.19 -33.76
C PRO A 378 -3.03 18.53 -34.24
N ARG A 379 -4.08 18.62 -33.42
CA ARG A 379 -5.41 18.09 -33.68
C ARG A 379 -6.04 18.91 -34.81
N PRO A 380 -6.71 18.30 -35.82
CA PRO A 380 -7.52 19.06 -36.76
C PRO A 380 -8.56 19.90 -35.99
N PRO A 381 -8.97 21.07 -36.50
CA PRO A 381 -9.80 22.01 -35.75
C PRO A 381 -11.11 21.33 -35.34
N LEU A 382 -11.32 21.17 -34.03
CA LEU A 382 -12.63 20.79 -33.52
C LEU A 382 -13.58 21.97 -33.67
N ILE A 383 -14.85 21.63 -33.82
CA ILE A 383 -15.99 22.49 -33.51
C ILE A 383 -15.72 23.14 -32.15
N GLU A 384 -15.80 24.47 -32.07
CA GLU A 384 -15.60 25.22 -30.81
C GLU A 384 -16.61 24.71 -29.76
N ARG A 385 -16.12 23.93 -28.79
CA ARG A 385 -16.93 23.51 -27.65
C ARG A 385 -17.13 24.68 -26.70
N PRO A 386 -18.33 24.88 -26.12
CA PRO A 386 -18.51 25.77 -25.00
C PRO A 386 -17.59 25.35 -23.85
N THR A 387 -16.98 26.32 -23.18
CA THR A 387 -16.20 26.09 -21.95
C THR A 387 -17.11 25.63 -20.82
N TRP A 388 -16.73 24.58 -20.08
CA TRP A 388 -17.57 23.90 -19.07
C TRP A 388 -18.20 24.79 -17.98
N TRP A 389 -17.65 25.97 -17.71
CA TRP A 389 -18.24 26.96 -16.79
C TRP A 389 -19.34 27.83 -17.42
N ARG A 390 -19.79 27.54 -18.64
CA ARG A 390 -20.97 28.17 -19.26
C ARG A 390 -22.23 27.35 -18.98
N GLU A 391 -23.29 28.06 -18.60
CA GLU A 391 -24.64 27.52 -18.46
C GLU A 391 -25.09 26.88 -19.79
N GLY A 392 -25.50 25.61 -19.75
CA GLY A 392 -25.83 24.81 -20.95
C GLY A 392 -24.64 24.21 -21.71
N ALA A 393 -23.41 24.24 -21.18
CA ALA A 393 -22.24 23.61 -21.84
C ALA A 393 -22.36 22.08 -21.99
N ASP A 394 -23.15 21.43 -21.12
CA ASP A 394 -23.39 19.99 -21.12
C ASP A 394 -24.69 19.59 -21.88
N ASP A 395 -25.40 20.54 -22.50
CA ASP A 395 -26.66 20.27 -23.20
C ASP A 395 -26.44 19.31 -24.39
N GLY A 396 -26.88 18.07 -24.20
CA GLY A 396 -26.77 16.99 -25.20
C GLY A 396 -25.70 15.94 -24.91
N LEU A 397 -24.95 16.06 -23.80
CA LEU A 397 -24.15 14.97 -23.25
C LEU A 397 -25.02 14.17 -22.26
N SER A 398 -25.08 12.86 -22.44
CA SER A 398 -25.83 11.95 -21.56
C SER A 398 -25.08 10.64 -21.43
N PRO A 399 -24.31 10.44 -20.34
CA PRO A 399 -23.44 9.28 -20.21
C PRO A 399 -24.14 7.91 -20.30
N SER A 400 -25.45 7.88 -20.05
CA SER A 400 -26.31 6.70 -20.17
C SER A 400 -26.77 6.36 -21.61
N THR A 401 -26.65 7.30 -22.55
CA THR A 401 -27.11 7.14 -23.95
C THR A 401 -26.05 7.46 -24.99
N ASP A 402 -24.96 8.12 -24.60
CA ASP A 402 -23.85 8.44 -25.48
C ASP A 402 -23.13 7.17 -25.94
N THR A 403 -22.64 7.19 -27.19
CA THR A 403 -21.95 6.05 -27.80
C THR A 403 -20.65 6.48 -28.46
N VAL A 404 -19.62 5.65 -28.37
CA VAL A 404 -18.31 5.86 -29.01
C VAL A 404 -17.95 4.69 -29.91
N LEU A 405 -17.31 4.98 -31.06
CA LEU A 405 -16.86 3.94 -31.99
C LEU A 405 -15.53 3.34 -31.53
N VAL A 406 -15.51 2.01 -31.36
CA VAL A 406 -14.31 1.20 -31.09
C VAL A 406 -14.25 0.09 -32.13
N ASP A 407 -13.14 -0.02 -32.85
CA ASP A 407 -12.97 -0.95 -33.99
C ASP A 407 -14.14 -0.94 -35.00
N GLY A 408 -14.81 0.20 -35.15
CA GLY A 408 -15.98 0.39 -36.01
C GLY A 408 -17.33 -0.04 -35.40
N VAL A 409 -17.35 -0.57 -34.18
CA VAL A 409 -18.55 -0.92 -33.42
C VAL A 409 -18.94 0.24 -32.50
N PRO A 410 -20.20 0.71 -32.48
CA PRO A 410 -20.66 1.68 -31.50
C PRO A 410 -20.85 1.00 -30.13
N LEU A 411 -20.11 1.46 -29.13
CA LEU A 411 -20.23 1.05 -27.74
C LEU A 411 -20.94 2.14 -26.92
N GLY A 412 -21.91 1.75 -26.11
CA GLY A 412 -22.60 2.58 -25.12
C GLY A 412 -23.12 1.71 -23.97
N GLY A 413 -24.00 2.25 -23.12
CA GLY A 413 -24.59 1.52 -21.99
C GLY A 413 -25.13 0.12 -22.39
N GLY A 414 -24.72 -0.92 -21.65
CA GLY A 414 -25.06 -2.32 -21.92
C GLY A 414 -24.16 -3.04 -22.95
N SER A 415 -23.13 -2.39 -23.49
CA SER A 415 -22.23 -3.01 -24.47
C SER A 415 -21.17 -3.87 -23.77
N ARG A 416 -20.99 -5.13 -24.22
CA ARG A 416 -19.93 -5.99 -23.70
C ARG A 416 -18.59 -5.77 -24.39
N VAL A 417 -17.53 -5.71 -23.59
CA VAL A 417 -16.16 -5.45 -24.04
C VAL A 417 -15.17 -6.42 -23.39
N ARG A 418 -14.03 -6.64 -24.04
CA ARG A 418 -12.83 -7.22 -23.43
C ARG A 418 -11.83 -6.10 -23.18
N LEU A 419 -11.26 -6.07 -21.99
CA LEU A 419 -10.33 -5.03 -21.58
C LEU A 419 -8.93 -5.31 -22.16
N ARG A 420 -8.33 -4.29 -22.78
CA ARG A 420 -6.97 -4.27 -23.35
C ARG A 420 -6.23 -2.98 -22.95
N PRO A 421 -6.00 -2.74 -21.65
CA PRO A 421 -5.27 -1.56 -21.21
C PRO A 421 -3.87 -1.48 -21.80
N ARG A 422 -3.40 -0.25 -22.03
CA ARG A 422 -2.07 -0.02 -22.59
C ARG A 422 -1.00 -0.43 -21.59
N GLY A 423 -0.08 -1.32 -21.99
CA GLY A 423 1.11 -1.66 -21.18
C GLY A 423 2.09 -0.51 -20.91
N ARG A 424 1.82 0.70 -21.42
CA ARG A 424 2.59 1.92 -21.12
C ARG A 424 1.65 3.10 -20.88
N GLY A 425 1.71 3.67 -19.68
CA GLY A 425 0.97 4.87 -19.29
C GLY A 425 -0.49 4.67 -18.91
N ALA A 426 -0.92 3.43 -18.70
CA ALA A 426 -2.15 3.09 -17.96
C ALA A 426 -1.84 2.95 -16.45
N ASP A 427 -2.87 2.83 -15.60
CA ASP A 427 -2.68 2.52 -14.19
C ASP A 427 -2.11 1.08 -14.06
N ALA A 428 -1.24 0.86 -13.07
CA ALA A 428 -0.76 -0.48 -12.75
C ALA A 428 -1.90 -1.45 -12.39
N GLN A 429 -3.03 -0.94 -11.88
CA GLN A 429 -4.24 -1.72 -11.62
C GLN A 429 -4.85 -2.32 -12.89
N ASP A 430 -4.80 -1.59 -14.01
CA ASP A 430 -5.44 -2.00 -15.26
C ASP A 430 -4.83 -3.28 -15.83
N MET A 431 -3.54 -3.52 -15.57
CA MET A 431 -2.83 -4.72 -16.05
C MET A 431 -3.50 -6.04 -15.64
N PHE A 432 -4.10 -6.10 -14.44
CA PHE A 432 -4.80 -7.29 -13.95
C PHE A 432 -6.19 -7.47 -14.55
N LEU A 433 -6.70 -6.43 -15.21
CA LEU A 433 -7.95 -6.42 -15.93
C LEU A 433 -7.77 -6.84 -17.40
N ALA A 434 -6.54 -6.88 -17.91
CA ALA A 434 -6.23 -7.30 -19.27
C ALA A 434 -6.82 -8.69 -19.61
N GLY A 435 -7.60 -8.75 -20.68
CA GLY A 435 -8.27 -9.96 -21.16
C GLY A 435 -9.60 -10.29 -20.47
N ARG A 436 -9.96 -9.63 -19.36
CA ARG A 436 -11.26 -9.79 -18.69
C ARG A 436 -12.40 -9.22 -19.54
N THR A 437 -13.61 -9.70 -19.28
CA THR A 437 -14.84 -9.20 -19.92
C THR A 437 -15.60 -8.29 -18.95
N ALA A 438 -16.24 -7.27 -19.51
CA ALA A 438 -16.94 -6.24 -18.76
C ALA A 438 -18.13 -5.69 -19.56
N GLU A 439 -19.09 -5.10 -18.86
CA GLU A 439 -20.20 -4.35 -19.43
C GLU A 439 -19.94 -2.84 -19.29
N VAL A 440 -20.15 -2.08 -20.38
CA VAL A 440 -20.11 -0.62 -20.38
C VAL A 440 -21.35 -0.09 -19.65
N ALA A 441 -21.15 0.58 -18.52
CA ALA A 441 -22.21 1.24 -17.77
C ALA A 441 -22.51 2.65 -18.31
N ALA A 442 -21.49 3.39 -18.74
CA ALA A 442 -21.64 4.76 -19.25
C ALA A 442 -20.49 5.19 -20.18
N VAL A 443 -20.72 6.20 -21.01
CA VAL A 443 -19.69 6.89 -21.81
C VAL A 443 -19.51 8.30 -21.27
N LEU A 444 -18.30 8.64 -20.83
CA LEU A 444 -17.97 9.89 -20.17
C LEU A 444 -17.01 10.73 -21.01
N HIS A 445 -17.14 12.04 -20.90
CA HIS A 445 -16.26 13.01 -21.54
C HIS A 445 -15.48 13.80 -20.48
N ASP A 446 -14.18 13.93 -20.67
CA ASP A 446 -13.37 14.83 -19.83
C ASP A 446 -13.41 16.29 -20.34
N VAL A 447 -12.80 17.19 -19.57
CA VAL A 447 -12.78 18.64 -19.84
C VAL A 447 -12.01 18.98 -21.13
N ASP A 448 -11.02 18.17 -21.53
CA ASP A 448 -10.24 18.34 -22.76
C ASP A 448 -10.93 17.70 -24.00
N GLY A 449 -12.02 16.97 -23.75
CA GLY A 449 -12.88 16.32 -24.71
C GLY A 449 -12.45 14.90 -25.10
N SER A 450 -11.56 14.26 -24.33
CA SER A 450 -11.32 12.82 -24.45
C SER A 450 -12.55 12.04 -24.00
N VAL A 451 -12.66 10.79 -24.46
CA VAL A 451 -13.75 9.88 -24.10
C VAL A 451 -13.19 8.79 -23.21
N HIS A 452 -13.92 8.44 -22.16
CA HIS A 452 -13.65 7.30 -21.29
C HIS A 452 -14.94 6.50 -21.09
N LEU A 453 -14.88 5.18 -21.21
CA LEU A 453 -16.02 4.31 -20.94
C LEU A 453 -15.92 3.81 -19.51
N ALA A 454 -16.98 4.01 -18.74
CA ALA A 454 -17.16 3.43 -17.42
C ALA A 454 -17.63 1.98 -17.58
N VAL A 455 -16.94 1.03 -16.96
CA VAL A 455 -17.23 -0.41 -17.09
C VAL A 455 -17.34 -1.11 -15.74
N THR A 456 -18.13 -2.19 -15.71
CA THR A 456 -18.28 -3.11 -14.58
C THR A 456 -17.85 -4.52 -15.03
N LEU A 457 -17.02 -5.21 -14.25
CA LEU A 457 -16.47 -6.52 -14.61
C LEU A 457 -17.54 -7.63 -14.48
N ASP A 458 -17.57 -8.56 -15.44
CA ASP A 458 -18.51 -9.70 -15.44
C ASP A 458 -18.27 -10.66 -14.25
N ASP A 459 -17.05 -10.70 -13.70
CA ASP A 459 -16.61 -11.64 -12.67
C ASP A 459 -16.33 -11.00 -11.30
N ASP A 460 -16.74 -9.75 -11.08
CA ASP A 460 -16.65 -9.09 -9.78
C ASP A 460 -17.87 -9.41 -8.89
N PRO A 461 -17.71 -10.13 -7.76
CA PRO A 461 -18.82 -10.45 -6.86
C PRO A 461 -19.42 -9.22 -6.14
N ALA A 462 -18.78 -8.05 -6.22
CA ALA A 462 -19.29 -6.78 -5.71
C ALA A 462 -19.92 -5.87 -6.79
N ALA A 463 -19.99 -6.31 -8.05
CA ALA A 463 -20.46 -5.53 -9.20
C ALA A 463 -21.78 -4.79 -8.95
N GLU A 464 -22.84 -5.49 -8.51
CA GLU A 464 -24.15 -4.88 -8.23
C GLU A 464 -24.08 -3.79 -7.14
N LEU A 465 -23.22 -3.99 -6.14
CA LEU A 465 -23.01 -3.04 -5.04
C LEU A 465 -22.24 -1.80 -5.53
N HIS A 466 -21.27 -2.00 -6.43
CA HIS A 466 -20.47 -0.93 -7.03
C HIS A 466 -21.29 -0.07 -7.99
N SER A 467 -22.16 -0.67 -8.81
CA SER A 467 -23.12 0.05 -9.65
C SER A 467 -24.09 0.91 -8.83
N TRP A 468 -24.55 0.46 -7.66
CA TRP A 468 -25.52 1.23 -6.85
C TRP A 468 -24.96 2.55 -6.29
N TYR A 469 -23.65 2.63 -6.03
CA TYR A 469 -22.99 3.86 -5.56
C TYR A 469 -22.13 4.56 -6.63
N GLY A 470 -22.15 4.10 -7.88
CA GLY A 470 -21.44 4.72 -9.00
C GLY A 470 -19.92 4.49 -9.04
N ARG A 471 -19.43 3.35 -8.55
CA ARG A 471 -18.01 2.95 -8.68
C ARG A 471 -17.82 2.09 -9.92
N PHE A 472 -17.01 2.57 -10.86
CA PHE A 472 -16.71 1.91 -12.14
C PHE A 472 -15.19 1.93 -12.40
N HIS A 473 -14.73 1.06 -13.30
CA HIS A 473 -13.41 1.20 -13.93
C HIS A 473 -13.53 2.06 -15.19
N TYR A 474 -12.50 2.81 -15.56
CA TYR A 474 -12.56 3.76 -16.68
C TYR A 474 -11.47 3.47 -17.70
N PHE A 475 -11.87 3.19 -18.95
CA PHE A 475 -10.95 2.86 -20.05
C PHE A 475 -11.14 3.79 -21.23
N ARG A 476 -10.08 4.02 -22.01
CA ARG A 476 -10.20 4.73 -23.29
C ARG A 476 -10.79 3.83 -24.37
N PRO A 477 -11.43 4.40 -25.42
CA PRO A 477 -11.95 3.65 -26.55
C PRO A 477 -10.96 2.64 -27.16
N ASP A 478 -9.68 2.98 -27.27
CA ASP A 478 -8.65 2.09 -27.84
C ASP A 478 -8.10 1.03 -26.87
N GLU A 479 -8.53 1.07 -25.61
CA GLU A 479 -8.18 0.10 -24.57
C GLU A 479 -9.26 -0.99 -24.40
N LEU A 480 -10.21 -1.04 -25.33
CA LEU A 480 -11.35 -1.96 -25.32
C LEU A 480 -11.42 -2.72 -26.65
N GLU A 481 -11.77 -3.99 -26.59
CA GLU A 481 -12.14 -4.80 -27.75
C GLU A 481 -13.65 -5.11 -27.67
N PRO A 482 -14.47 -4.74 -28.66
CA PRO A 482 -15.89 -5.07 -28.69
C PRO A 482 -16.11 -6.59 -28.70
N LEU A 483 -16.94 -7.08 -27.78
CA LEU A 483 -17.41 -8.46 -27.83
C LEU A 483 -18.67 -8.52 -28.69
N GLN A 484 -18.66 -9.33 -29.75
CA GLN A 484 -19.90 -9.58 -30.49
C GLN A 484 -20.95 -10.19 -29.56
N PRO A 485 -22.23 -9.79 -29.68
CA PRO A 485 -23.29 -10.36 -28.88
C PRO A 485 -23.33 -11.87 -29.11
N THR A 486 -23.34 -12.62 -28.01
CA THR A 486 -23.47 -14.08 -28.07
C THR A 486 -24.95 -14.38 -28.33
N ASP A 487 -25.26 -15.30 -29.26
CA ASP A 487 -26.65 -15.59 -29.71
C ASP A 487 -27.61 -16.11 -28.61
N SER A 488 -27.17 -16.17 -27.34
CA SER A 488 -27.95 -16.58 -26.18
C SER A 488 -29.04 -15.58 -25.75
N ASP A 489 -28.88 -14.27 -26.00
CA ASP A 489 -29.82 -13.23 -25.56
C ASP A 489 -30.83 -12.82 -26.64
N THR A 490 -31.45 -13.81 -27.28
CA THR A 490 -32.70 -13.55 -28.02
C THR A 490 -33.86 -13.49 -27.02
N PRO A 491 -34.58 -12.35 -26.87
CA PRO A 491 -35.69 -12.30 -25.94
C PRO A 491 -36.78 -13.30 -26.34
N ARG A 492 -37.22 -14.13 -25.38
CA ARG A 492 -38.34 -15.06 -25.59
C ARG A 492 -39.60 -14.27 -25.93
N SER A 493 -39.97 -14.28 -27.21
CA SER A 493 -41.22 -13.72 -27.69
C SER A 493 -42.40 -14.41 -27.00
N GLY A 494 -43.19 -13.64 -26.24
CA GLY A 494 -44.32 -14.14 -25.48
C GLY A 494 -45.42 -14.68 -26.40
N GLY A 495 -45.67 -15.99 -26.31
CA GLY A 495 -46.65 -16.68 -27.13
C GLY A 495 -48.04 -16.73 -26.51
N ARG A 496 -48.91 -15.78 -26.93
CA ARG A 496 -50.38 -15.74 -26.83
C ARG A 496 -51.04 -15.63 -25.45
#